data_AF-A0A9X7VZB0-F1
#
_entry.id   AF-A0A9X7VZB0-F1
#
_cell.length_a   1.000
_cell.length_b   1.000
_cell.length_c   1.000
_cell.angle_alpha   90.00
_cell.angle_beta   90.00
_cell.angle_gamma   90.00
#
_symmetry.space_group_name_H-M   'P 1'
#
loop_
_entity.id
_entity.type
_entity.pdbx_description
1 polymer ?
#
loop_
_entity_poly.entity_id
_entity_poly.type
_entity_poly.pdbx_seq_one_letter_code
_entity_poly.pdbx_strand_id
1 'polypeptide(L)' 'MSTTFNATVNATEYPPHLKHKVIFETFDGLKAGESMLLVNDHDPKPLHYQFELERAGMYEWEYIEQGPEWFRIRIGRVGA' A
#
# COMPACT_ATOMS: atom_id res chain seq x y z
N MET A 1 -6.24 7.72 18.50
CA MET A 1 -4.79 7.85 18.26
C MET A 1 -4.62 8.11 16.77
N SER A 2 -3.87 9.14 16.37
CA SER A 2 -3.67 9.43 14.96
C SER A 2 -2.68 8.42 14.37
N THR A 3 -3.11 7.63 13.40
CA THR A 3 -2.21 6.75 12.65
C THR A 3 -1.30 7.62 11.79
N THR A 4 0.00 7.65 12.10
CA THR A 4 1.00 8.34 11.29
C THR A 4 1.53 7.38 10.23
N PHE A 5 1.51 7.80 8.96
CA PHE A 5 2.13 7.07 7.85
C PHE A 5 3.53 7.60 7.60
N ASN A 6 4.48 6.70 7.38
CA ASN A 6 5.86 7.02 7.04
C ASN A 6 6.01 7.44 5.57
N ALA A 7 5.11 6.96 4.71
CA ALA A 7 5.03 7.32 3.31
C ALA A 7 3.58 7.32 2.82
N THR A 8 3.30 8.07 1.75
CA THR A 8 2.01 8.06 1.06
C THR A 8 2.25 7.93 -0.43
N VAL A 9 1.57 7.00 -1.08
CA VAL A 9 1.56 6.84 -2.53
C VAL A 9 0.15 7.02 -3.05
N ASN A 10 -0.06 8.06 -3.84
CA ASN A 10 -1.27 8.22 -4.63
C ASN A 10 -1.07 7.55 -5.99
N ALA A 11 -1.68 6.38 -6.18
CA ALA A 11 -1.53 5.60 -7.40
C ALA A 11 -2.05 6.32 -8.65
N THR A 12 -2.93 7.31 -8.50
CA THR A 12 -3.47 8.08 -9.64
C THR A 12 -2.46 9.04 -10.26
N GLU A 13 -1.38 9.36 -9.56
CA GLU A 13 -0.31 10.26 -10.03
C GLU A 13 0.69 9.58 -10.96
N TYR A 14 0.67 8.25 -11.05
CA TYR A 14 1.63 7.46 -11.83
C TYR A 14 0.96 6.81 -13.05
N PRO A 15 1.67 6.65 -14.19
CA PRO A 15 1.15 5.90 -15.32
C PRO A 15 1.04 4.40 -14.97
N PRO A 16 0.11 3.64 -15.58
CA PRO A 16 -0.19 2.25 -15.20
C PRO A 16 1.02 1.33 -15.08
N HIS A 17 2.00 1.47 -15.97
CA HIS A 17 3.21 0.64 -15.99
C HIS A 17 4.23 0.96 -14.87
N LEU A 18 4.10 2.12 -14.19
CA LEU A 18 4.96 2.50 -13.06
C LEU A 18 4.27 2.35 -11.70
N LYS A 19 2.94 2.36 -11.64
CA LYS A 19 2.16 2.33 -10.38
C LYS A 19 2.66 1.24 -9.41
N HIS A 20 2.68 -0.01 -9.87
CA HIS A 20 3.06 -1.14 -9.02
C HIS A 20 4.52 -1.02 -8.56
N LYS A 21 5.42 -0.64 -9.49
CA LYS A 21 6.85 -0.45 -9.18
C LYS A 21 7.04 0.54 -8.03
N VAL A 22 6.44 1.73 -8.13
CA VAL A 22 6.58 2.77 -7.09
C VAL A 22 6.00 2.32 -5.76
N ILE A 23 4.85 1.63 -5.77
CA ILE A 23 4.22 1.13 -4.54
C ILE A 23 5.12 0.10 -3.85
N PHE A 24 5.66 -0.88 -4.59
CA PHE A 24 6.54 -1.89 -4.03
C PHE A 24 7.88 -1.29 -3.57
N GLU A 25 8.51 -0.40 -4.35
CA GLU A 25 9.74 0.28 -3.94
C GLU A 25 9.53 1.11 -2.66
N THR A 26 8.37 1.76 -2.52
CA THR A 26 8.02 2.51 -1.32
C THR A 26 7.84 1.57 -0.12
N PHE A 27 7.11 0.47 -0.30
CA PHE A 27 6.89 -0.53 0.75
C PHE A 27 8.20 -1.20 1.19
N ASP A 28 9.05 -1.60 0.25
CA ASP A 28 10.31 -2.28 0.53
C ASP A 28 11.33 -1.36 1.23
N GLY A 29 11.13 -0.04 1.15
CA GLY A 29 11.91 0.95 1.91
C GLY A 29 11.46 1.14 3.36
N LEU A 30 10.32 0.59 3.77
CA LEU A 30 9.81 0.70 5.14
C LEU A 30 10.59 -0.21 6.10
N LYS A 31 10.79 0.27 7.33
CA LYS A 31 11.30 -0.55 8.44
C LYS A 31 10.16 -1.34 9.08
N ALA A 32 10.51 -2.43 9.76
CA ALA A 32 9.57 -3.18 10.58
C ALA A 32 8.80 -2.26 11.55
N GLY A 33 7.48 -2.33 11.54
CA GLY A 33 6.58 -1.48 12.34
C GLY A 33 6.20 -0.15 11.69
N GLU A 34 6.82 0.23 10.58
CA GLU A 34 6.41 1.39 9.78
C GLU A 34 5.24 1.04 8.86
N SER A 35 4.54 2.07 8.38
CA SER A 35 3.44 1.86 7.44
C SER A 35 3.37 2.98 6.40
N MET A 36 2.83 2.64 5.24
CA MET A 36 2.49 3.60 4.19
C MET A 36 0.99 3.66 3.94
N LEU A 37 0.54 4.80 3.42
CA LEU A 37 -0.80 4.98 2.89
C LEU A 37 -0.78 4.81 1.36
N LEU A 38 -1.56 3.87 0.85
CA LEU A 38 -1.89 3.77 -0.56
C LEU A 38 -3.25 4.44 -0.81
N VAL A 39 -3.31 5.37 -1.76
CA VAL A 39 -4.56 5.98 -2.25
C VAL A 39 -4.77 5.58 -3.70
N ASN A 40 -5.95 5.08 -4.04
CA ASN A 40 -6.30 4.66 -5.39
C ASN A 40 -7.76 5.00 -5.73
N ASP A 41 -8.05 5.19 -7.01
CA ASP A 41 -9.41 5.50 -7.54
C ASP A 41 -10.27 4.26 -7.80
N HIS A 42 -9.75 3.06 -7.52
CA HIS A 42 -10.46 1.79 -7.60
C HIS A 42 -9.90 0.79 -6.57
N ASP A 43 -10.65 -0.28 -6.32
CA ASP A 43 -10.23 -1.34 -5.40
C ASP A 43 -8.95 -2.04 -5.91
N PRO A 44 -7.81 -1.96 -5.19
CA PRO A 44 -6.54 -2.51 -5.65
C PRO A 44 -6.40 -4.02 -5.38
N LYS A 45 -7.45 -4.82 -5.56
CA LYS A 45 -7.40 -6.29 -5.37
C LYS A 45 -6.26 -6.97 -6.13
N PRO A 46 -5.99 -6.66 -7.42
CA PRO A 46 -4.89 -7.29 -8.14
C PRO A 46 -3.53 -7.03 -7.49
N LEU A 47 -3.33 -5.80 -6.98
CA LEU A 47 -2.12 -5.43 -6.25
C LEU A 47 -2.04 -6.17 -4.91
N HIS A 48 -3.15 -6.29 -4.17
CA HIS A 48 -3.18 -7.06 -2.92
C HIS A 48 -2.79 -8.52 -3.15
N TYR A 49 -3.30 -9.16 -4.20
CA TYR A 49 -2.88 -10.52 -4.55
C TYR A 49 -1.39 -10.61 -4.89
N GLN A 50 -0.82 -9.58 -5.54
CA GLN A 50 0.60 -9.54 -5.82
C GLN A 50 1.45 -9.39 -4.53
N PHE A 51 0.99 -8.61 -3.56
CA PHE A 51 1.59 -8.56 -2.22
C PHE A 51 1.57 -9.94 -1.54
N GLU A 52 0.44 -10.64 -1.60
CA GLU A 52 0.32 -11.97 -1.01
C GLU A 52 1.27 -12.99 -1.66
N LEU A 53 1.52 -12.88 -2.96
CA LEU A 53 2.45 -13.77 -3.66
C LEU A 53 3.92 -13.43 -3.41
N GLU A 54 4.27 -12.14 -3.40
CA GLU A 54 5.67 -11.70 -3.41
C GLU A 54 6.21 -11.27 -2.04
N ARG A 55 5.34 -10.96 -1.08
CA ARG A 55 5.68 -10.42 0.25
C ARG A 55 4.91 -11.13 1.37
N ALA A 56 4.45 -12.36 1.14
CA ALA A 56 3.73 -13.17 2.12
C ALA A 56 4.36 -13.09 3.52
N GLY A 57 3.57 -12.74 4.53
CA GLY A 57 4.03 -12.67 5.92
C GLY A 57 4.94 -11.47 6.27
N MET A 58 5.20 -10.57 5.31
CA MET A 58 6.02 -9.37 5.51
C MET A 58 5.20 -8.07 5.56
N TYR A 59 3.88 -8.15 5.30
CA TYR A 59 3.00 -7.00 5.28
C TYR A 59 1.71 -7.20 6.09
N GLU A 60 1.14 -6.08 6.51
CA GLU A 60 -0.25 -5.92 6.94
C GLU A 60 -1.02 -5.12 5.89
N TRP A 61 -2.28 -5.48 5.64
CA TRP A 61 -3.15 -4.78 4.69
C TRP A 61 -4.47 -4.44 5.35
N GLU A 62 -4.76 -3.14 5.45
CA GLU A 62 -5.93 -2.63 6.16
C GLU A 62 -6.61 -1.54 5.33
N TYR A 63 -7.90 -1.72 5.04
CA TYR A 63 -8.70 -0.66 4.42
C TYR A 63 -9.05 0.41 5.45
N ILE A 64 -8.62 1.64 5.18
CA ILE A 64 -9.05 2.85 5.89
C ILE A 64 -10.34 3.39 5.24
N GLU A 65 -10.42 3.30 3.91
CA GLU A 65 -11.58 3.72 3.11
C GLU A 65 -11.75 2.75 1.94
N GLN A 66 -12.99 2.34 1.67
CA GLN A 66 -13.32 1.37 0.62
C GLN A 66 -14.43 1.90 -0.30
N GLY A 67 -14.19 3.06 -0.92
CA GLY A 67 -15.01 3.60 -2.00
C GLY A 67 -16.31 4.29 -1.55
N PRO A 68 -17.12 4.72 -2.54
CA PRO A 68 -17.01 4.40 -3.97
C PRO A 68 -15.97 5.21 -4.76
N GLU A 69 -15.56 6.39 -4.27
CA GLU A 69 -14.65 7.28 -5.00
C GLU A 69 -13.17 7.00 -4.71
N TRP A 70 -12.84 6.65 -3.46
CA TRP A 70 -11.46 6.47 -3.03
C TRP A 70 -11.28 5.18 -2.25
N PHE A 71 -10.17 4.52 -2.51
CA PHE A 71 -9.68 3.39 -1.76
C PHE A 71 -8.41 3.82 -1.06
N ARG A 72 -8.45 3.81 0.27
CA ARG A 72 -7.30 4.15 1.12
C ARG A 72 -6.91 2.92 1.92
N ILE A 73 -5.68 2.48 1.75
CA ILE A 73 -5.16 1.27 2.36
C ILE A 73 -3.94 1.63 3.18
N ARG A 74 -3.93 1.24 4.45
CA ARG A 74 -2.70 1.17 5.24
C ARG A 74 -1.99 -0.13 4.87
N ILE A 75 -0.75 -0.01 4.40
CA ILE A 75 0.14 -1.14 4.18
C ILE A 75 1.25 -1.05 5.23
N GLY A 76 1.20 -1.94 6.22
CA GLY A 76 2.19 -2.01 7.31
C GLY A 76 3.32 -2.99 6.97
N ARG A 77 4.56 -2.68 7.34
CA ARG A 77 5.68 -3.62 7.27
C ARG A 77 5.76 -4.43 8.56
N VAL A 78 5.61 -5.75 8.47
CA VAL A 78 5.78 -6.66 9.61
C VAL A 78 7.07 -7.44 9.47
N GLY A 79 7.79 -7.59 10.59
CA GLY A 79 9.06 -8.30 10.62
C GLY A 79 10.23 -7.57 9.94
N ALA A 80 11.44 -8.01 10.29
CA ALA A 80 12.68 -7.60 9.62
C ALA A 80 12.84 -8.42 8.33
#